data_AF-A0A1U7I9M4-F1
#
_entry.id   AF-A0A1U7I9M4-F1
#
_cell.length_a   1.000
_cell.length_b   1.000
_cell.length_c   1.000
_cell.angle_alpha   90.00
_cell.angle_beta   90.00
_cell.angle_gamma   90.00
#
_symmetry.space_group_name_H-M   'P 1'
#
loop_
_entity.id
_entity.type
_entity.pdbx_description
1 polymer ?
#
loop_
_entity_poly.entity_id
_entity_poly.type
_entity_poly.pdbx_seq_one_letter_code
_entity_poly.pdbx_strand_id
1 'polypeptide(L)' 'MTNQPRIPDAETRARSVARMRELVKRWDVLIADLDELNLRLEAENNRSFEEARQRGNAKRKAAQN' A
#
# COMPACT_ATOMS: atom_id res chain seq x y z
N MET A 1 24.98 39.46 4.73
CA MET A 1 25.12 38.27 3.85
C MET A 1 23.74 37.98 3.27
N THR A 2 23.57 38.08 1.96
CA THR A 2 22.29 37.86 1.29
C THR A 2 22.09 36.37 1.04
N ASN A 3 21.27 35.71 1.86
CA ASN A 3 20.78 34.33 1.66
C ASN A 3 19.71 34.29 0.54
N GLN A 4 20.01 34.89 -0.61
CA GLN A 4 19.07 34.91 -1.71
C GLN A 4 19.09 33.53 -2.40
N PRO A 5 17.94 32.86 -2.58
CA PRO A 5 17.89 31.57 -3.25
C PRO A 5 18.47 31.72 -4.65
N ARG A 6 19.63 31.10 -4.90
CA ARG A 6 20.27 31.12 -6.21
C ARG A 6 19.69 29.99 -7.04
N ILE A 7 19.17 30.33 -8.23
CA ILE A 7 18.71 29.32 -9.18
C ILE A 7 19.91 28.40 -9.52
N PRO A 8 19.81 27.08 -9.32
CA PRO A 8 20.89 26.15 -9.63
C PRO A 8 21.18 26.15 -11.14
N ASP A 9 22.41 25.82 -11.55
CA ASP A 9 22.76 25.65 -12.95
C ASP A 9 21.98 24.50 -13.63
N ALA A 10 22.03 24.45 -14.96
CA ALA A 10 21.25 23.47 -15.74
C ALA A 10 21.59 22.01 -15.39
N GLU A 11 22.86 21.71 -15.12
CA GLU A 11 23.33 20.37 -14.81
C GLU A 11 22.83 19.94 -13.41
N THR A 12 22.97 20.83 -12.43
CA THR A 12 22.47 20.60 -11.07
C THR A 12 20.96 20.40 -11.05
N ARG A 13 20.21 21.18 -11.85
CA ARG A 13 18.75 20.96 -12.02
C ARG A 13 18.47 19.59 -12.64
N ALA A 14 19.17 19.21 -13.72
CA ALA A 14 18.97 17.93 -14.38
C ALA A 14 19.22 16.73 -13.44
N ARG A 15 20.31 16.75 -12.67
CA ARG A 15 20.62 15.71 -11.67
C ARG A 15 19.55 15.62 -10.58
N SER A 16 19.07 16.75 -10.08
CA SER A 16 18.01 16.76 -9.07
C SER A 16 16.68 16.24 -9.60
N VAL A 17 16.28 16.62 -10.81
CA VAL A 17 15.08 16.09 -11.47
C VAL A 17 15.21 14.58 -11.73
N ALA A 18 16.38 14.11 -12.18
CA ALA A 18 16.62 12.68 -12.39
C ALA A 18 16.45 11.87 -11.09
N ARG A 19 17.03 12.37 -9.98
CA ARG A 19 16.87 11.73 -8.66
C ARG A 19 15.41 11.71 -8.19
N MET A 20 14.68 12.80 -8.37
CA MET A 20 13.25 12.84 -8.00
C MET A 20 12.43 11.86 -8.84
N ARG A 21 12.67 11.78 -10.15
CA ARG A 21 11.98 10.82 -11.02
C ARG A 21 12.25 9.38 -10.62
N GLU A 22 13.49 9.07 -10.27
CA GLU A 22 13.85 7.74 -9.78
C GLU A 22 13.14 7.41 -8.46
N LEU A 23 13.08 8.37 -7.54
CA LEU A 23 12.36 8.19 -6.27
C LEU A 23 10.87 7.96 -6.51
N VAL A 24 10.23 8.75 -7.38
CA VAL A 24 8.82 8.57 -7.74
C VAL A 24 8.55 7.18 -8.31
N LYS A 25 9.38 6.70 -9.24
CA LYS A 25 9.24 5.34 -9.79
C LYS A 25 9.30 4.25 -8.72
N ARG A 26 10.18 4.39 -7.73
CA ARG A 26 10.26 3.44 -6.61
C ARG A 26 9.01 3.48 -5.75
N TRP A 27 8.48 4.66 -5.49
CA TRP A 27 7.21 4.81 -4.78
C TRP A 27 6.03 4.20 -5.53
N ASP A 28 5.96 4.39 -6.85
CA ASP A 28 4.89 3.80 -7.67
C ASP A 28 4.86 2.27 -7.54
N VAL A 29 6.05 1.62 -7.55
CA VAL A 29 6.16 0.17 -7.34
C VAL A 29 5.71 -0.22 -5.93
N LEU A 30 6.21 0.48 -4.90
CA LEU A 30 5.85 0.18 -3.51
C LEU A 30 4.35 0.37 -3.23
N ILE A 31 3.71 1.35 -3.87
CA ILE A 31 2.27 1.57 -3.77
C ILE A 31 1.52 0.39 -4.40
N ALA A 32 1.93 -0.05 -5.59
CA ALA A 32 1.31 -1.21 -6.24
C ALA A 32 1.46 -2.50 -5.42
N ASP A 33 2.64 -2.73 -4.84
CA ASP A 33 2.89 -3.87 -3.95
C ASP A 33 2.00 -3.81 -2.68
N LEU A 34 1.80 -2.61 -2.13
CA LEU A 34 0.94 -2.40 -0.96
C LEU A 34 -0.53 -2.62 -1.28
N ASP A 35 -1.00 -2.17 -2.45
CA ASP A 35 -2.37 -2.41 -2.93
C ASP A 35 -2.63 -3.91 -3.11
N GLU A 36 -1.67 -4.65 -3.69
CA GLU A 36 -1.78 -6.11 -3.80
C GLU A 36 -1.84 -6.78 -2.42
N LEU A 37 -0.99 -6.36 -1.49
CA LEU A 37 -1.01 -6.90 -0.13
C LEU A 37 -2.35 -6.64 0.58
N ASN A 38 -2.89 -5.43 0.46
CA ASN A 38 -4.18 -5.06 1.03
C ASN A 38 -5.30 -5.94 0.48
N LEU A 39 -5.36 -6.15 -0.85
CA LEU A 39 -6.35 -7.02 -1.48
C LEU A 39 -6.28 -8.46 -0.95
N ARG A 40 -5.07 -9.00 -0.76
CA ARG A 40 -4.87 -10.34 -0.21
C ARG A 40 -5.36 -10.43 1.23
N LEU A 41 -5.05 -9.43 2.06
CA LEU A 41 -5.48 -9.36 3.47
C LEU A 41 -7.00 -9.23 3.60
N GLU A 42 -7.63 -8.40 2.77
CA GLU A 42 -9.10 -8.26 2.75
C GLU A 42 -9.78 -9.60 2.39
N ALA A 43 -9.27 -10.29 1.37
CA ALA A 43 -9.79 -11.59 0.98
C ALA A 43 -9.64 -12.63 2.10
N GLU A 44 -8.51 -12.65 2.81
CA GLU A 44 -8.29 -13.55 3.94
C GLU A 44 -9.20 -13.23 5.13
N ASN A 45 -9.35 -11.96 5.47
CA ASN A 45 -10.22 -11.53 6.54
C ASN A 45 -11.69 -11.90 6.28
N ASN A 46 -12.15 -11.71 5.04
CA ASN A 46 -13.49 -12.13 4.63
C ASN A 46 -13.69 -13.64 4.75
N ARG A 47 -12.72 -14.46 4.28
CA ARG A 47 -12.78 -15.92 4.45
C ARG A 47 -12.87 -16.32 5.92
N SER A 48 -12.01 -15.75 6.77
CA SER A 48 -12.01 -16.03 8.22
C SER A 48 -13.35 -15.69 8.87
N PHE A 49 -13.95 -14.56 8.48
CA PHE A 49 -15.27 -14.16 8.97
C PHE A 49 -16.38 -15.13 8.54
N GLU A 50 -16.38 -15.55 7.28
CA GLU A 50 -17.34 -16.54 6.76
C GLU A 50 -17.20 -17.88 7.47
N GLU A 51 -15.99 -18.38 7.68
CA GLU A 51 -15.73 -19.62 8.42
C GLU A 51 -16.20 -19.53 9.87
N ALA A 52 -15.97 -18.41 10.54
CA ALA A 52 -16.47 -18.18 11.89
C ALA A 52 -18.01 -18.21 11.93
N ARG A 53 -18.67 -17.57 10.96
CA ARG A 53 -20.13 -17.57 10.83
C ARG A 53 -20.68 -18.97 10.57
N GLN A 54 -20.07 -19.73 9.67
CA GLN A 54 -20.46 -21.11 9.37
C GLN A 54 -20.33 -22.00 10.60
N ARG A 55 -19.22 -21.90 11.34
CA ARG A 55 -19.03 -22.61 12.61
C ARG A 55 -20.10 -22.27 13.64
N GLY A 56 -20.46 -20.99 13.77
CA GLY A 56 -21.54 -20.55 14.66
C GLY A 56 -22.90 -21.14 14.27
N ASN A 57 -23.22 -21.14 12.97
CA ASN A 57 -24.46 -21.72 12.46
C ASN A 57 -24.52 -23.24 12.66
N ALA A 58 -23.41 -23.95 12.42
CA ALA A 58 -23.32 -25.40 12.64
C ALA A 58 -23.58 -25.76 14.11
N LYS A 59 -22.97 -25.02 15.05
CA LYS A 59 -23.21 -25.21 16.49
C LYS A 59 -24.67 -25.00 16.87
N ARG A 60 -25.32 -23.96 16.33
CA ARG A 60 -26.76 -23.70 16.59
C ARG A 60 -27.66 -24.82 16.08
N LYS A 61 -27.39 -25.34 14.88
CA LYS A 61 -28.13 -26.49 14.32
C LYS A 61 -27.93 -27.75 15.15
N ALA A 62 -26.70 -28.02 15.60
CA ALA A 62 -26.40 -29.18 16.44
C ALA A 62 -27.08 -29.11 17.83
N ALA A 63 -27.35 -27.90 18.35
CA ALA A 63 -28.05 -27.70 19.63
C ALA A 63 -29.59 -27.75 19.51
N GLN A 64 -30.13 -27.81 18.29
CA GLN A 64 -31.58 -27.88 18.01
C GLN A 64 -32.07 -29.30 17.68
N ASN A 65 -31.14 -30.25 17.47
CA ASN A 65 -31.41 -31.67 17.30
C ASN A 65 -31.12 -32.42 18.60
#